data_AF-A0A5S6QUW2-F1
#
_entry.id   AF-A0A5S6QUW2-F1
#
_cell.length_a   1.000
_cell.length_b   1.000
_cell.length_c   1.000
_cell.angle_alpha   90.00
_cell.angle_beta   90.00
_cell.angle_gamma   90.00
#
_symmetry.space_group_name_H-M   'P 1'
#
loop_
_entity.id
_entity.type
_entity.pdbx_description
1 polymer ?
#
loop_
_entity_poly.entity_id
_entity_poly.type
_entity_poly.pdbx_seq_one_letter_code
_entity_poly.pdbx_strand_id
1 'polypeptide(L)'
;MQVFFAVCVVVSTVSISAETSDCKHTFRNFLSCADERMKMGRIEAQLEDELNSDFSRLVKRCFSRGSLASAQKMCPLSNVQANSPSLHGVESVTSAMKSFLTQHFFNRQPSIKQCIRRRLYNSFPNYIRNCYRAELGDPKAQPENLPDIDGDALNISDAVQATYHARMVAYSSIANCARENLAQARVTTSCMVSPARRLYNQHCVKLMAGCLQEALMSTGLPCIAVFDKTKKGMCNCALLHRKKIMRNMLEVDKLMRSALPTDVCEAKITEMLNVYLVTVEMAFKSCLEPTDLVLPIRSALIEACASDSSELKRTDAVQAAFVALSFFQAAIDRFDRFCQADCPHEALLDFMKNTKGK
;
A
#
# COMPACT_ATOMS: atom_id res chain seq x y z
N MET A 1 34.32 45.64 -34.48
CA MET A 1 32.91 45.40 -34.81
C MET A 1 32.74 43.91 -35.05
N GLN A 2 32.04 43.22 -34.14
CA GLN A 2 31.41 41.87 -34.16
C GLN A 2 31.92 40.83 -35.19
N VAL A 3 32.66 39.77 -34.78
CA VAL A 3 32.20 38.44 -34.29
C VAL A 3 31.25 37.71 -35.25
N PHE A 4 31.67 36.56 -35.78
CA PHE A 4 30.87 35.32 -35.87
C PHE A 4 31.80 34.10 -36.13
N PHE A 5 32.25 33.46 -35.05
CA PHE A 5 32.72 32.07 -35.09
C PHE A 5 31.49 31.18 -34.93
N ALA A 6 31.04 30.54 -36.01
CA ALA A 6 30.06 29.48 -35.94
C ALA A 6 30.74 28.20 -35.41
N VAL A 7 30.80 28.06 -34.10
CA VAL A 7 31.08 26.76 -33.46
C VAL A 7 29.80 25.94 -33.63
N CYS A 8 29.81 25.01 -34.58
CA CYS A 8 28.86 23.90 -34.62
C CYS A 8 29.04 23.10 -33.33
N VAL A 9 28.22 23.41 -32.33
CA VAL A 9 27.96 22.52 -31.19
C VAL A 9 27.23 21.32 -31.78
N VAL A 10 28.00 20.28 -32.09
CA VAL A 10 27.47 18.92 -32.18
C VAL A 10 26.88 18.65 -30.82
N VAL A 11 25.54 18.74 -30.73
CA VAL A 11 24.78 18.23 -29.59
C VAL A 11 24.99 16.72 -29.63
N SER A 12 26.02 16.29 -28.92
CA SER A 12 26.23 14.92 -28.53
C SER A 12 24.98 14.46 -27.79
N THR A 13 24.05 13.82 -28.50
CA THR A 13 23.09 12.87 -27.92
C THR A 13 23.88 11.67 -27.41
N VAL A 14 24.73 11.89 -26.41
CA VAL A 14 25.49 10.86 -25.72
C VAL A 14 24.62 10.41 -24.56
N SER A 15 23.93 9.30 -24.82
CA SER A 15 23.84 8.18 -23.88
C SER A 15 23.14 8.40 -22.54
N ILE A 16 21.86 8.79 -22.58
CA ILE A 16 20.94 8.52 -21.44
C ILE A 16 20.91 7.01 -21.10
N SER A 17 21.31 6.12 -22.02
CA SER A 17 21.31 4.67 -21.80
C SER A 17 22.50 4.11 -21.01
N ALA A 18 23.62 4.83 -20.89
CA ALA A 18 24.80 4.36 -20.17
C ALA A 18 24.82 4.86 -18.71
N GLU A 19 24.44 6.11 -18.47
CA GLU A 19 24.24 6.62 -17.10
C GLU A 19 23.12 5.88 -16.36
N THR A 20 22.10 5.41 -17.07
CA THR A 20 20.99 4.67 -16.46
C THR A 20 21.34 3.22 -16.13
N SER A 21 22.28 2.57 -16.83
CA SER A 21 22.67 1.18 -16.52
C SER A 21 23.48 1.11 -15.23
N ASP A 22 24.41 2.03 -15.05
CA ASP A 22 25.35 2.00 -13.91
C ASP A 22 24.66 2.49 -12.64
N CYS A 23 23.78 3.50 -12.73
CA CYS A 23 22.94 3.91 -11.60
C CYS A 23 21.90 2.85 -11.22
N LYS A 24 21.44 2.03 -12.17
CA LYS A 24 20.59 0.87 -11.86
C LYS A 24 21.37 -0.19 -11.08
N HIS A 25 22.67 -0.37 -11.35
CA HIS A 25 23.52 -1.25 -10.55
C HIS A 25 23.72 -0.69 -9.13
N THR A 26 24.02 0.60 -8.98
CA THR A 26 24.07 1.27 -7.66
C THR A 26 22.78 1.10 -6.88
N PHE A 27 21.63 1.26 -7.54
CA PHE A 27 20.33 1.10 -6.88
C PHE A 27 20.08 -0.34 -6.42
N ARG A 28 20.47 -1.35 -7.20
CA ARG A 28 20.42 -2.75 -6.77
C ARG A 28 21.32 -3.01 -5.58
N ASN A 29 22.56 -2.51 -5.58
CA ASN A 29 23.49 -2.68 -4.46
C ASN A 29 22.93 -2.07 -3.17
N PHE A 30 22.31 -0.89 -3.27
CA PHE A 30 21.59 -0.27 -2.16
C PHE A 30 20.46 -1.17 -1.63
N LEU A 31 19.59 -1.67 -2.52
CA LEU A 31 18.46 -2.52 -2.15
C LEU A 31 18.91 -3.84 -1.54
N SER A 32 19.97 -4.45 -2.09
CA SER A 32 20.57 -5.68 -1.55
C SER A 32 21.15 -5.47 -0.16
N CYS A 33 21.92 -4.40 0.06
CA CYS A 33 22.41 -4.06 1.40
C CYS A 33 21.25 -3.84 2.38
N ALA A 34 20.21 -3.13 1.95
CA ALA A 34 19.05 -2.88 2.80
C ALA A 34 18.36 -4.20 3.19
N ASP A 35 18.18 -5.11 2.23
CA ASP A 35 17.60 -6.44 2.43
C ASP A 35 18.44 -7.30 3.40
N GLU A 36 19.76 -7.33 3.22
CA GLU A 36 20.68 -8.05 4.10
C GLU A 36 20.65 -7.49 5.53
N ARG A 37 20.69 -6.17 5.68
CA ARG A 37 20.65 -5.55 7.01
C ARG A 37 19.29 -5.72 7.68
N MET A 38 18.19 -5.79 6.95
CA MET A 38 16.87 -6.10 7.52
C MET A 38 16.81 -7.50 8.11
N LYS A 39 17.51 -8.47 7.50
CA LYS A 39 17.59 -9.86 7.97
C LYS A 39 18.54 -10.05 9.16
N MET A 40 19.37 -9.06 9.48
CA MET A 40 20.32 -9.13 10.61
C MET A 40 19.70 -8.60 11.91
N GLY A 41 19.52 -9.46 12.91
CA GLY A 41 19.16 -9.08 14.29
C GLY A 41 17.65 -8.97 14.58
N ARG A 42 17.26 -8.13 15.54
CA ARG A 42 15.84 -7.89 15.96
C ARG A 42 15.19 -6.69 15.26
N ILE A 43 15.71 -6.29 14.10
CA ILE A 43 15.30 -5.06 13.40
C ILE A 43 13.82 -5.10 12.99
N GLU A 44 13.32 -6.28 12.61
CA GLU A 44 11.92 -6.47 12.22
C GLU A 44 10.93 -6.14 13.34
N ALA A 45 11.25 -6.55 14.58
CA ALA A 45 10.42 -6.26 15.74
C ALA A 45 10.35 -4.76 16.00
N GLN A 46 11.49 -4.08 15.91
CA GLN A 46 11.59 -2.64 16.12
C GLN A 46 10.84 -1.87 15.03
N LEU A 47 10.92 -2.31 13.78
CA LEU A 47 10.15 -1.76 12.66
C LEU A 47 8.64 -1.97 12.87
N GLU A 48 8.23 -3.14 13.37
CA GLU A 48 6.83 -3.44 13.65
C GLU A 48 6.26 -2.56 14.78
N ASP A 49 7.03 -2.34 15.84
CA ASP A 49 6.66 -1.43 16.94
C ASP A 49 6.54 0.02 16.46
N GLU A 50 7.49 0.48 15.64
CA GLU A 50 7.46 1.82 15.04
C GLU A 50 6.20 2.00 14.18
N LEU A 51 5.83 1.01 13.37
CA LEU A 51 4.57 1.04 12.59
C LEU A 51 3.33 1.06 13.41
N ASN A 52 3.28 0.28 14.47
CA ASN A 52 2.09 0.24 15.28
C ASN A 52 1.91 1.56 16.02
N SER A 53 3.00 2.14 16.54
CA SER A 53 3.02 3.46 17.17
C SER A 53 2.60 4.57 16.21
N ASP A 54 3.18 4.56 15.00
CA ASP A 54 2.94 5.57 13.98
C ASP A 54 1.53 5.49 13.39
N PHE A 55 1.05 4.28 13.10
CA PHE A 55 -0.34 4.06 12.68
C PHE A 55 -1.32 4.47 13.79
N SER A 56 -1.02 4.16 15.05
CA SER A 56 -1.85 4.59 16.19
C SER A 56 -1.92 6.11 16.30
N ARG A 57 -0.81 6.82 16.04
CA ARG A 57 -0.77 8.30 16.00
C ARG A 57 -1.62 8.85 14.85
N LEU A 58 -1.56 8.21 13.69
CA LEU A 58 -2.37 8.55 12.52
C LEU A 58 -3.87 8.37 12.79
N VAL A 59 -4.26 7.23 13.35
CA VAL A 59 -5.66 6.95 13.74
C VAL A 59 -6.16 7.98 14.76
N LYS A 60 -5.37 8.27 15.81
CA LYS A 60 -5.71 9.30 16.82
C LYS A 60 -5.91 10.70 16.22
N ARG A 61 -5.28 10.99 15.09
CA ARG A 61 -5.36 12.28 14.38
C ARG A 61 -6.53 12.35 13.40
N CYS A 62 -6.86 11.23 12.76
CA CYS A 62 -7.77 11.20 11.61
C CYS A 62 -9.18 10.71 11.94
N PHE A 63 -9.41 10.16 13.14
CA PHE A 63 -10.72 9.75 13.62
C PHE A 63 -11.19 10.62 14.77
N SER A 64 -12.51 10.74 14.90
CA SER A 64 -13.11 11.46 16.01
C SER A 64 -13.00 10.69 17.33
N ARG A 65 -12.85 11.42 18.44
CA ARG A 65 -12.82 10.84 19.79
C ARG A 65 -14.24 10.71 20.34
N GLY A 66 -14.76 9.49 20.41
CA GLY A 66 -16.02 9.18 21.10
C GLY A 66 -17.29 9.66 20.38
N SER A 67 -18.44 9.44 21.03
CA SER A 67 -19.80 9.64 20.50
C SER A 67 -20.22 11.10 20.27
N LEU A 68 -19.33 12.08 20.51
CA LEU A 68 -19.53 13.49 20.15
C LEU A 68 -19.24 13.70 18.63
N ALA A 69 -19.90 12.88 17.80
CA ALA A 69 -19.75 12.86 16.35
C ALA A 69 -20.36 14.09 15.65
N SER A 70 -21.17 14.88 16.36
CA SER A 70 -21.86 16.05 15.78
C SER A 70 -20.97 17.28 15.59
N ALA A 71 -19.83 17.39 16.29
CA ALA A 71 -18.92 18.54 16.19
C ALA A 71 -17.66 18.27 15.34
N GLN A 72 -17.36 17.02 14.99
CA GLN A 72 -16.13 16.65 14.27
C GLN A 72 -16.43 16.22 12.82
N LYS A 73 -15.68 16.78 11.86
CA LYS A 73 -15.80 16.46 10.42
C LYS A 73 -15.23 15.09 10.03
N MET A 74 -14.91 14.23 11.01
CA MET A 74 -14.20 12.97 10.84
C MET A 74 -15.03 11.80 11.37
N CYS A 75 -14.84 10.63 10.78
CA CYS A 75 -15.50 9.39 11.19
C CYS A 75 -15.11 8.98 12.61
N PRO A 76 -16.05 8.41 13.38
CA PRO A 76 -15.72 7.74 14.63
C PRO A 76 -14.90 6.49 14.35
N LEU A 77 -13.90 6.24 15.20
CA LEU A 77 -13.28 4.93 15.22
C LEU A 77 -14.28 3.97 15.87
N SER A 78 -14.71 2.97 15.13
CA SER A 78 -15.65 2.00 15.65
C SER A 78 -14.91 1.01 16.54
N ASN A 79 -15.43 0.74 17.75
CA ASN A 79 -15.01 -0.42 18.56
C ASN A 79 -15.49 -1.76 17.96
N VAL A 80 -16.10 -1.69 16.79
CA VAL A 80 -16.92 -2.72 16.22
C VAL A 80 -16.02 -3.70 15.46
N GLN A 81 -15.71 -4.83 16.11
CA GLN A 81 -15.84 -6.10 15.42
C GLN A 81 -17.25 -6.10 14.82
N ALA A 82 -17.39 -5.81 13.52
CA ALA A 82 -18.70 -5.71 12.87
C ALA A 82 -19.57 -6.91 13.23
N ASN A 83 -20.50 -6.72 14.18
CA ASN A 83 -21.66 -7.57 14.34
C ASN A 83 -22.44 -7.35 13.05
N SER A 84 -22.17 -8.19 12.06
CA SER A 84 -23.03 -8.30 10.90
C SER A 84 -24.40 -8.71 11.43
N PRO A 85 -25.50 -8.07 11.00
CA PRO A 85 -26.82 -8.62 11.27
C PRO A 85 -26.82 -10.05 10.72
N SER A 86 -26.98 -11.03 11.61
CA SER A 86 -27.18 -12.42 11.24
C SER A 86 -28.47 -12.49 10.42
N LEU A 87 -28.35 -12.73 9.12
CA LEU A 87 -29.49 -13.18 8.33
C LEU A 87 -29.92 -14.53 8.93
N HIS A 88 -31.13 -14.62 9.47
CA HIS A 88 -31.66 -15.89 9.97
C HIS A 88 -31.56 -16.95 8.87
N GLY A 89 -30.67 -17.94 9.06
CA GLY A 89 -30.50 -19.09 8.18
C GLY A 89 -29.49 -18.94 7.02
N VAL A 90 -28.87 -17.77 6.80
CA VAL A 90 -27.85 -17.58 5.74
C VAL A 90 -26.57 -17.03 6.35
N GLU A 91 -25.44 -17.71 6.12
CA GLU A 91 -24.13 -17.22 6.55
C GLU A 91 -23.86 -15.86 5.89
N SER A 92 -23.70 -14.81 6.71
CA SER A 92 -23.30 -13.48 6.24
C SER A 92 -21.98 -13.59 5.46
N VAL A 93 -21.92 -13.00 4.27
CA VAL A 93 -20.70 -12.93 3.45
C VAL A 93 -19.60 -12.18 4.18
N THR A 94 -19.95 -11.18 5.00
CA THR A 94 -18.96 -10.53 5.87
C THR A 94 -18.36 -11.52 6.86
N SER A 95 -19.19 -12.37 7.48
CA SER A 95 -18.72 -13.44 8.36
C SER A 95 -17.89 -14.47 7.60
N ALA A 96 -18.31 -14.89 6.40
CA ALA A 96 -17.56 -15.79 5.54
C ALA A 96 -16.19 -15.20 5.16
N MET A 97 -16.10 -13.91 4.84
CA MET A 97 -14.84 -13.23 4.52
C MET A 97 -13.91 -13.12 5.75
N LYS A 98 -14.46 -12.82 6.93
CA LYS A 98 -13.70 -12.84 8.18
C LYS A 98 -13.21 -14.24 8.54
N SER A 99 -14.06 -15.24 8.34
CA SER A 99 -13.74 -16.66 8.53
C SER A 99 -12.64 -17.08 7.57
N PHE A 100 -12.74 -16.70 6.30
CA PHE A 100 -11.71 -16.92 5.29
C PHE A 100 -10.35 -16.36 5.73
N LEU A 101 -10.29 -15.08 6.13
CA LEU A 101 -9.03 -14.48 6.61
C LEU A 101 -8.53 -15.14 7.88
N THR A 102 -9.44 -15.51 8.80
CA THR A 102 -9.08 -16.23 10.03
C THR A 102 -8.43 -17.57 9.71
N GLN A 103 -9.09 -18.38 8.87
CA GLN A 103 -8.64 -19.74 8.54
C GLN A 103 -7.41 -19.75 7.63
N HIS A 104 -7.40 -18.92 6.60
CA HIS A 104 -6.40 -18.97 5.52
C HIS A 104 -5.25 -17.99 5.69
N PHE A 105 -5.32 -17.07 6.67
CA PHE A 105 -4.21 -16.17 7.00
C PHE A 105 -3.88 -16.19 8.50
N PHE A 106 -4.79 -15.73 9.37
CA PHE A 106 -4.46 -15.48 10.77
C PHE A 106 -4.15 -16.74 11.59
N ASN A 107 -4.78 -17.88 11.32
CA ASN A 107 -4.54 -19.14 12.02
C ASN A 107 -3.47 -20.02 11.33
N ARG A 108 -2.89 -19.58 10.21
CA ARG A 108 -1.87 -20.35 9.50
C ARG A 108 -0.51 -20.23 10.17
N GLN A 109 0.38 -21.16 9.83
CA GLN A 109 1.76 -21.13 10.27
C GLN A 109 2.47 -19.85 9.77
N PRO A 110 3.47 -19.34 10.52
CA PRO A 110 4.19 -18.12 10.15
C PRO A 110 4.76 -18.12 8.73
N SER A 111 5.25 -19.27 8.23
CA SER A 111 5.77 -19.42 6.86
C SER A 111 4.73 -19.15 5.78
N ILE A 112 3.49 -19.59 5.98
CA ILE A 112 2.37 -19.35 5.07
C ILE A 112 1.95 -17.88 5.12
N LYS A 113 1.85 -17.30 6.32
CA LYS A 113 1.58 -15.86 6.50
C LYS A 113 2.62 -15.01 5.77
N GLN A 114 3.90 -15.37 5.90
CA GLN A 114 5.02 -14.71 5.21
C GLN A 114 4.93 -14.87 3.70
N CYS A 115 4.63 -16.08 3.19
CA CYS A 115 4.43 -16.31 1.76
C CYS A 115 3.34 -15.38 1.19
N ILE A 116 2.16 -15.34 1.80
CA ILE A 116 1.02 -14.54 1.33
C ILE A 116 1.42 -13.05 1.33
N ARG A 117 2.01 -12.58 2.42
CA ARG A 117 2.51 -11.20 2.55
C ARG A 117 3.50 -10.84 1.46
N ARG A 118 4.51 -11.68 1.22
CA ARG A 118 5.53 -11.47 0.21
C ARG A 118 4.95 -11.44 -1.20
N ARG A 119 3.98 -12.30 -1.49
CA ARG A 119 3.26 -12.31 -2.78
C ARG A 119 2.46 -11.01 -2.98
N LEU A 120 1.75 -10.54 -1.94
CA LEU A 120 1.05 -9.26 -1.98
C LEU A 120 2.01 -8.09 -2.16
N TYR A 121 3.12 -8.07 -1.41
CA TYR A 121 4.14 -7.03 -1.51
C TYR A 121 4.77 -6.96 -2.91
N ASN A 122 5.22 -8.10 -3.44
CA ASN A 122 5.87 -8.20 -4.76
C ASN A 122 4.90 -7.93 -5.92
N SER A 123 3.60 -8.03 -5.70
CA SER A 123 2.61 -7.66 -6.70
C SER A 123 2.50 -6.14 -6.86
N PHE A 124 2.90 -5.36 -5.84
CA PHE A 124 2.65 -3.92 -5.80
C PHE A 124 3.35 -3.11 -6.91
N PRO A 125 4.63 -3.37 -7.23
CA PRO A 125 5.29 -2.80 -8.41
C PRO A 125 4.46 -2.92 -9.70
N ASN A 126 3.74 -4.03 -9.89
CA ASN A 126 2.93 -4.22 -11.09
C ASN A 126 1.74 -3.26 -11.15
N TYR A 127 1.19 -2.86 -10.00
CA TYR A 127 0.10 -1.87 -9.95
C TYR A 127 0.56 -0.50 -10.35
N ILE A 128 1.68 -0.05 -9.77
CA ILE A 128 2.17 1.31 -9.98
C ILE A 128 2.88 1.48 -11.33
N ARG A 129 3.19 0.40 -12.04
CA ARG A 129 4.01 0.40 -13.27
C ARG A 129 3.57 1.44 -14.30
N ASN A 130 2.29 1.51 -14.64
CA ASN A 130 1.80 2.44 -15.66
C ASN A 130 1.94 3.90 -15.20
N CYS A 131 1.59 4.17 -13.94
CA CYS A 131 1.82 5.48 -13.35
C CYS A 131 3.31 5.82 -13.31
N TYR A 132 4.15 4.86 -12.93
CA TYR A 132 5.59 5.06 -12.78
C TYR A 132 6.28 5.39 -14.11
N ARG A 133 5.91 4.70 -15.19
CA ARG A 133 6.36 5.01 -16.55
C ARG A 133 6.00 6.43 -16.96
N ALA A 134 4.76 6.86 -16.64
CA ALA A 134 4.30 8.21 -16.91
C ALA A 134 5.05 9.27 -16.08
N GLU A 135 5.20 9.06 -14.77
CA GLU A 135 5.93 9.97 -13.87
C GLU A 135 7.40 10.15 -14.28
N LEU A 136 8.04 9.08 -14.77
CA LEU A 136 9.43 9.15 -15.21
C LEU A 136 9.61 9.68 -16.64
N GLY A 137 8.54 9.71 -17.43
CA GLY A 137 8.60 10.00 -18.86
C GLY A 137 9.30 8.93 -19.68
N ASP A 138 9.38 7.69 -19.18
CA ASP A 138 10.06 6.57 -19.83
C ASP A 138 9.14 5.35 -19.94
N PRO A 139 8.72 4.95 -21.14
CA PRO A 139 7.83 3.80 -21.34
C PRO A 139 8.50 2.45 -21.00
N LYS A 140 9.84 2.39 -20.97
CA LYS A 140 10.61 1.20 -20.59
C LYS A 140 10.88 1.14 -19.09
N ALA A 141 10.62 2.21 -18.35
CA ALA A 141 10.81 2.22 -16.92
C ALA A 141 9.99 1.11 -16.23
N GLN A 142 10.63 0.46 -15.26
CA GLN A 142 10.01 -0.54 -14.41
C GLN A 142 10.25 -0.12 -12.96
N PRO A 143 9.23 -0.15 -12.10
CA PRO A 143 9.46 0.05 -10.67
C PRO A 143 10.42 -1.05 -10.20
N GLU A 144 11.37 -0.65 -9.37
CA GLU A 144 12.35 -1.56 -8.82
C GLU A 144 11.71 -2.46 -7.75
N ASN A 145 12.26 -3.66 -7.58
CA ASN A 145 11.84 -4.53 -6.48
C ASN A 145 12.29 -3.91 -5.17
N LEU A 146 11.35 -3.64 -4.28
CA LEU A 146 11.71 -3.11 -2.97
C LEU A 146 12.32 -4.20 -2.07
N PRO A 147 13.13 -3.82 -1.06
CA PRO A 147 13.71 -4.78 -0.13
C PRO A 147 12.61 -5.53 0.61
N ASP A 148 12.85 -6.78 1.00
CA ASP A 148 11.87 -7.55 1.75
C ASP A 148 11.83 -7.07 3.21
N ILE A 149 11.10 -5.98 3.45
CA ILE A 149 10.87 -5.45 4.81
C ILE A 149 9.92 -6.36 5.62
N ASP A 150 9.42 -7.43 4.99
CA ASP A 150 8.64 -8.50 5.59
C ASP A 150 9.49 -9.77 5.86
N GLY A 151 10.77 -9.74 5.48
CA GLY A 151 11.66 -10.89 5.36
C GLY A 151 12.26 -11.38 6.67
N ASP A 152 11.64 -12.43 7.21
CA ASP A 152 11.98 -13.25 8.39
C ASP A 152 11.24 -12.93 9.70
N ALA A 153 10.18 -12.13 9.59
CA ALA A 153 9.23 -11.79 10.65
C ALA A 153 8.40 -12.99 11.17
N LEU A 154 8.84 -14.22 10.88
CA LEU A 154 8.34 -15.48 11.45
C LEU A 154 8.27 -15.37 12.98
N ASN A 155 9.29 -14.77 13.59
CA ASN A 155 9.45 -14.66 15.03
C ASN A 155 8.57 -13.58 15.68
N ILE A 156 7.89 -12.75 14.88
CA ILE A 156 6.99 -11.67 15.35
C ILE A 156 5.58 -11.77 14.72
N SER A 157 5.19 -12.97 14.28
CA SER A 157 3.90 -13.23 13.61
C SER A 157 2.70 -12.65 14.38
N ASP A 158 2.72 -12.68 15.71
CA ASP A 158 1.62 -12.20 16.55
C ASP A 158 1.53 -10.67 16.58
N ALA A 159 2.67 -9.99 16.68
CA ALA A 159 2.74 -8.52 16.57
C ALA A 159 2.23 -8.07 15.19
N VAL A 160 2.66 -8.76 14.14
CA VAL A 160 2.19 -8.52 12.77
C VAL A 160 0.67 -8.72 12.66
N GLN A 161 0.12 -9.76 13.27
CA GLN A 161 -1.32 -10.01 13.25
C GLN A 161 -2.09 -8.88 13.95
N ALA A 162 -1.63 -8.42 15.12
CA ALA A 162 -2.25 -7.29 15.82
C ALA A 162 -2.24 -6.01 14.95
N THR A 163 -1.12 -5.74 14.26
CA THR A 163 -0.97 -4.63 13.33
C THR A 163 -1.99 -4.68 12.18
N TYR A 164 -2.25 -5.87 11.62
CA TYR A 164 -3.27 -6.07 10.58
C TYR A 164 -4.68 -5.81 11.10
N HIS A 165 -5.02 -6.35 12.28
CA HIS A 165 -6.33 -6.15 12.88
C HIS A 165 -6.61 -4.67 13.14
N ALA A 166 -5.67 -3.94 13.74
CA ALA A 166 -5.83 -2.50 14.01
C ALA A 166 -6.10 -1.70 12.72
N ARG A 167 -5.38 -2.01 11.64
CA ARG A 167 -5.57 -1.40 10.32
C ARG A 167 -6.93 -1.71 9.73
N MET A 168 -7.31 -2.99 9.77
CA MET A 168 -8.60 -3.43 9.26
C MET A 168 -9.77 -2.75 9.97
N VAL A 169 -9.68 -2.55 11.30
CA VAL A 169 -10.69 -1.82 12.08
C VAL A 169 -10.80 -0.37 11.63
N ALA A 170 -9.68 0.34 11.45
CA ALA A 170 -9.70 1.72 10.99
C ALA A 170 -10.36 1.86 9.61
N TYR A 171 -9.94 1.07 8.63
CA TYR A 171 -10.52 1.14 7.28
C TYR A 171 -11.98 0.73 7.24
N SER A 172 -12.36 -0.31 8.00
CA SER A 172 -13.77 -0.69 8.14
C SER A 172 -14.61 0.42 8.78
N SER A 173 -14.05 1.17 9.74
CA SER A 173 -14.75 2.30 10.38
C SER A 173 -15.03 3.43 9.40
N ILE A 174 -14.09 3.75 8.50
CA ILE A 174 -14.31 4.73 7.42
C ILE A 174 -15.42 4.27 6.50
N ALA A 175 -15.42 2.99 6.17
CA ALA A 175 -16.36 2.41 5.24
C ALA A 175 -17.79 2.38 5.81
N ASN A 176 -17.95 2.04 7.09
CA ASN A 176 -19.21 2.17 7.82
C ASN A 176 -19.68 3.63 7.86
N CYS A 177 -18.78 4.56 8.21
CA CYS A 177 -19.06 5.98 8.26
C CYS A 177 -19.51 6.53 6.90
N ALA A 178 -19.00 6.00 5.77
CA ALA A 178 -19.40 6.44 4.44
C ALA A 178 -20.89 6.22 4.13
N ARG A 179 -21.49 5.21 4.77
CA ARG A 179 -22.90 4.86 4.63
C ARG A 179 -23.83 5.88 5.24
N GLU A 180 -23.40 6.45 6.37
CA GLU A 180 -24.14 7.46 7.13
C GLU A 180 -23.79 8.87 6.66
N ASN A 181 -22.50 9.12 6.40
CA ASN A 181 -21.97 10.42 6.04
C ASN A 181 -20.73 10.30 5.13
N LEU A 182 -20.98 10.25 3.81
CA LEU A 182 -19.92 10.17 2.80
C LEU A 182 -18.92 11.35 2.86
N ALA A 183 -19.37 12.54 3.28
CA ALA A 183 -18.49 13.70 3.39
C ALA A 183 -17.46 13.51 4.51
N GLN A 184 -17.90 13.06 5.69
CA GLN A 184 -17.00 12.72 6.80
C GLN A 184 -16.04 11.58 6.42
N ALA A 185 -16.53 10.54 5.75
CA ALA A 185 -15.68 9.44 5.27
C ALA A 185 -14.60 9.90 4.30
N ARG A 186 -14.93 10.82 3.38
CA ARG A 186 -13.93 11.43 2.48
C ARG A 186 -12.88 12.23 3.24
N VAL A 187 -13.27 13.01 4.25
CA VAL A 187 -12.35 13.78 5.09
C VAL A 187 -11.41 12.85 5.86
N THR A 188 -11.93 11.84 6.55
CA THR A 188 -11.10 10.86 7.28
C THR A 188 -10.20 10.07 6.35
N THR A 189 -10.72 9.61 5.20
CA THR A 189 -9.91 8.93 4.17
C THR A 189 -8.75 9.82 3.73
N SER A 190 -9.02 11.08 3.40
CA SER A 190 -8.00 12.03 2.97
C SER A 190 -6.95 12.26 4.06
N CYS A 191 -7.35 12.26 5.33
CA CYS A 191 -6.41 12.36 6.45
C CYS A 191 -5.54 11.10 6.57
N MET A 192 -6.14 9.91 6.48
CA MET A 192 -5.45 8.62 6.62
C MET A 192 -4.46 8.33 5.49
N VAL A 193 -4.69 8.86 4.29
CA VAL A 193 -3.77 8.74 3.15
C VAL A 193 -2.80 9.92 3.01
N SER A 194 -2.88 10.91 3.90
CA SER A 194 -1.96 12.05 3.85
C SER A 194 -0.59 11.63 4.38
N PRO A 195 0.52 11.98 3.69
CA PRO A 195 1.87 11.71 4.18
C PRO A 195 2.01 12.26 5.60
N ALA A 196 2.28 11.40 6.56
CA ALA A 196 2.60 11.84 7.90
C ALA A 196 4.11 12.07 7.94
N ARG A 197 4.51 13.36 8.05
CA ARG A 197 5.91 13.74 8.20
C ARG A 197 6.53 12.95 9.36
N ARG A 198 7.72 12.39 9.15
CA ARG A 198 8.56 11.76 10.19
C ARG A 198 8.04 10.47 10.83
N LEU A 199 7.10 9.76 10.21
CA LEU A 199 6.89 8.35 10.59
C LEU A 199 8.09 7.54 10.08
N TYR A 200 8.52 6.51 10.82
CA TYR A 200 9.58 5.57 10.39
C TYR A 200 11.04 6.06 10.44
N ASN A 201 11.32 7.16 11.15
CA ASN A 201 12.65 7.81 11.14
C ASN A 201 13.74 7.07 11.92
N GLN A 202 13.44 6.29 12.97
CA GLN A 202 14.50 5.74 13.82
C GLN A 202 15.31 4.65 13.09
N HIS A 203 14.63 3.79 12.34
CA HIS A 203 15.28 2.69 11.63
C HIS A 203 15.65 3.06 10.20
N CYS A 204 14.89 3.95 9.55
CA CYS A 204 15.19 4.29 8.18
C CYS A 204 16.49 5.12 8.03
N VAL A 205 16.85 5.98 9.00
CA VAL A 205 18.16 6.69 8.98
C VAL A 205 19.30 5.69 9.13
N LYS A 206 19.19 4.70 10.03
CA LYS A 206 20.30 3.78 10.33
C LYS A 206 20.49 2.68 9.28
N LEU A 207 19.40 2.15 8.72
CA LEU A 207 19.46 1.10 7.70
C LEU A 207 19.74 1.64 6.31
N MET A 208 18.97 2.64 5.87
CA MET A 208 19.01 3.09 4.47
C MET A 208 20.17 4.06 4.22
N ALA A 209 20.59 4.88 5.20
CA ALA A 209 21.74 5.78 4.98
C ALA A 209 23.05 5.05 4.80
N GLY A 210 23.30 4.03 5.64
CA GLY A 210 24.51 3.21 5.55
C GLY A 210 24.58 2.48 4.21
N CYS A 211 23.47 1.87 3.77
CA CYS A 211 23.43 1.17 2.49
C CYS A 211 23.54 2.09 1.28
N LEU A 212 22.96 3.29 1.35
CA LEU A 212 23.06 4.26 0.27
C LEU A 212 24.50 4.76 0.15
N GLN A 213 25.14 5.08 1.27
CA GLN A 213 26.55 5.47 1.31
C GLN A 213 27.46 4.36 0.75
N GLU A 214 27.24 3.12 1.16
CA GLU A 214 28.00 1.95 0.70
C GLU A 214 27.87 1.75 -0.82
N ALA A 215 26.64 1.82 -1.34
CA ALA A 215 26.38 1.69 -2.77
C ALA A 215 27.02 2.83 -3.60
N LEU A 216 26.95 4.07 -3.11
CA LEU A 216 27.55 5.23 -3.77
C LEU A 216 29.09 5.17 -3.75
N MET A 217 29.68 4.77 -2.63
CA MET A 217 31.14 4.57 -2.52
C MET A 217 31.64 3.44 -3.43
N SER A 218 30.89 2.34 -3.53
CA SER A 218 31.26 1.18 -4.35
C SER A 218 31.27 1.48 -5.85
N THR A 219 30.43 2.41 -6.31
CA THR A 219 30.27 2.71 -7.74
C THR A 219 30.96 4.01 -8.16
N GLY A 220 31.27 4.92 -7.23
CA GLY A 220 31.94 6.19 -7.53
C GLY A 220 31.09 7.17 -8.36
N LEU A 221 29.81 6.86 -8.59
CA LEU A 221 28.92 7.62 -9.47
C LEU A 221 27.90 8.45 -8.67
N PRO A 222 27.60 9.70 -9.08
CA PRO A 222 26.62 10.56 -8.42
C PRO A 222 25.17 10.18 -8.82
N CYS A 223 24.75 8.95 -8.55
CA CYS A 223 23.43 8.41 -8.90
C CYS A 223 22.27 8.90 -8.01
N ILE A 224 22.55 9.82 -7.08
CA ILE A 224 21.58 10.33 -6.10
C ILE A 224 20.38 11.01 -6.74
N ALA A 225 20.58 11.72 -7.85
CA ALA A 225 19.49 12.38 -8.57
C ALA A 225 18.54 11.36 -9.23
N VAL A 226 19.10 10.29 -9.78
CA VAL A 226 18.32 9.18 -10.35
C VAL A 226 17.58 8.43 -9.24
N PHE A 227 18.23 8.18 -8.11
CA PHE A 227 17.61 7.61 -6.92
C PHE A 227 16.39 8.43 -6.47
N ASP A 228 16.53 9.76 -6.38
CA ASP A 228 15.44 10.65 -5.96
C ASP A 228 14.27 10.58 -6.93
N LYS A 229 14.57 10.68 -8.23
CA LYS A 229 13.56 10.65 -9.29
C LYS A 229 12.78 9.34 -9.24
N THR A 230 13.48 8.21 -9.11
CA THR A 230 12.89 6.87 -9.01
C THR A 230 12.06 6.72 -7.74
N LYS A 231 12.61 7.06 -6.56
CA LYS A 231 11.90 6.96 -5.28
C LYS A 231 10.64 7.83 -5.30
N LYS A 232 10.76 9.09 -5.72
CA LYS A 232 9.64 10.03 -5.84
C LYS A 232 8.56 9.52 -6.80
N GLY A 233 8.96 9.02 -7.98
CA GLY A 233 8.03 8.44 -8.95
C GLY A 233 7.28 7.23 -8.38
N MET A 234 8.00 6.28 -7.75
CA MET A 234 7.38 5.12 -7.11
C MET A 234 6.38 5.54 -6.02
N CYS A 235 6.76 6.51 -5.19
CA CYS A 235 5.99 6.91 -4.03
C CYS A 235 4.77 7.77 -4.35
N ASN A 236 4.87 8.66 -5.34
CA ASN A 236 3.72 9.36 -5.89
C ASN A 236 2.69 8.35 -6.43
N CYS A 237 3.14 7.37 -7.20
CA CYS A 237 2.26 6.36 -7.76
C CYS A 237 1.64 5.46 -6.71
N ALA A 238 2.39 5.07 -5.68
CA ALA A 238 1.87 4.30 -4.56
C ALA A 238 0.75 5.05 -3.82
N LEU A 239 0.97 6.34 -3.55
CA LEU A 239 -0.02 7.22 -2.92
C LEU A 239 -1.29 7.34 -3.78
N LEU A 240 -1.15 7.50 -5.10
CA LEU A 240 -2.27 7.55 -6.03
C LEU A 240 -3.07 6.24 -6.04
N HIS A 241 -2.37 5.10 -6.04
CA HIS A 241 -3.01 3.78 -5.97
C HIS A 241 -3.76 3.58 -4.64
N ARG A 242 -3.19 4.00 -3.52
CA ARG A 242 -3.83 3.91 -2.20
C ARG A 242 -5.11 4.75 -2.13
N LYS A 243 -5.06 5.97 -2.66
CA LYS A 243 -6.25 6.83 -2.86
C LYS A 243 -7.29 6.16 -3.76
N LYS A 244 -6.87 5.46 -4.81
CA LYS A 244 -7.76 4.72 -5.71
C LYS A 244 -8.46 3.56 -5.03
N ILE A 245 -7.76 2.76 -4.20
CA ILE A 245 -8.39 1.66 -3.43
C ILE A 245 -9.48 2.21 -2.53
N MET A 246 -9.17 3.25 -1.74
CA MET A 246 -10.15 3.88 -0.85
C MET A 246 -11.32 4.50 -1.63
N ARG A 247 -11.06 5.13 -2.78
CA ARG A 247 -12.13 5.65 -3.63
C ARG A 247 -13.02 4.53 -4.17
N ASN A 248 -12.43 3.43 -4.64
CA ASN A 248 -13.18 2.28 -5.13
C ASN A 248 -14.05 1.68 -4.03
N MET A 249 -13.58 1.63 -2.77
CA MET A 249 -14.43 1.24 -1.64
C MET A 249 -15.69 2.12 -1.55
N LEU A 250 -15.52 3.44 -1.55
CA LEU A 250 -16.65 4.37 -1.47
C LEU A 250 -17.59 4.28 -2.70
N GLU A 251 -17.04 4.06 -3.90
CA GLU A 251 -17.84 3.90 -5.11
C GLU A 251 -18.60 2.56 -5.16
N VAL A 252 -18.07 1.48 -4.58
CA VAL A 252 -18.81 0.20 -4.45
C VAL A 252 -20.10 0.38 -3.64
N ASP A 253 -20.04 1.05 -2.48
CA ASP A 253 -21.26 1.31 -1.68
C ASP A 253 -22.25 2.20 -2.44
N LYS A 254 -21.74 3.24 -3.11
CA LYS A 254 -22.58 4.12 -3.94
C LYS A 254 -23.26 3.35 -5.06
N LEU A 255 -22.54 2.48 -5.77
CA LEU A 255 -23.10 1.67 -6.86
C LEU A 255 -24.16 0.70 -6.34
N MET A 256 -23.96 0.09 -5.18
CA MET A 256 -24.95 -0.80 -4.56
C MET A 256 -26.22 -0.09 -4.11
N ARG A 257 -26.13 1.21 -3.79
CA ARG A 257 -27.29 2.07 -3.53
C ARG A 257 -27.92 2.64 -4.80
N SER A 258 -27.20 2.63 -5.91
CA SER A 258 -27.69 3.14 -7.18
C SER A 258 -28.64 2.10 -7.77
N ALA A 259 -29.85 2.50 -8.15
CA ALA A 259 -30.79 1.64 -8.87
C ALA A 259 -30.35 1.45 -10.35
N LEU A 260 -29.14 0.95 -10.55
CA LEU A 260 -28.59 0.67 -11.87
C LEU A 260 -29.14 -0.66 -12.41
N PRO A 261 -29.25 -0.81 -13.74
CA PRO A 261 -29.44 -2.11 -14.36
C PRO A 261 -28.38 -3.12 -13.89
N THR A 262 -28.77 -4.37 -13.70
CA THR A 262 -27.93 -5.43 -13.11
C THR A 262 -26.63 -5.62 -13.91
N ASP A 263 -26.71 -5.67 -15.24
CA ASP A 263 -25.57 -5.78 -16.15
C ASP A 263 -24.58 -4.61 -16.00
N VAL A 264 -25.08 -3.38 -15.86
CA VAL A 264 -24.27 -2.18 -15.64
C VAL A 264 -23.60 -2.20 -14.26
N CYS A 265 -24.33 -2.65 -13.24
CA CYS A 265 -23.78 -2.81 -11.88
C CYS A 265 -22.66 -3.85 -11.86
N GLU A 266 -22.90 -5.03 -12.43
CA GLU A 266 -21.93 -6.13 -12.50
C GLU A 266 -20.65 -5.75 -13.24
N ALA A 267 -20.79 -5.06 -14.39
CA ALA A 267 -19.65 -4.60 -15.18
C ALA A 267 -18.76 -3.63 -14.37
N LYS A 268 -19.38 -2.64 -13.70
CA LYS A 268 -18.65 -1.65 -12.89
C LYS A 268 -18.00 -2.27 -11.66
N ILE A 269 -18.69 -3.18 -10.98
CA ILE A 269 -18.13 -3.93 -9.84
C ILE A 269 -16.92 -4.75 -10.27
N THR A 270 -17.05 -5.47 -11.39
CA THR A 270 -15.98 -6.27 -11.97
C THR A 270 -14.77 -5.40 -12.27
N GLU A 271 -14.94 -4.27 -12.94
CA GLU A 271 -13.85 -3.34 -13.28
C GLU A 271 -13.11 -2.83 -12.04
N MET A 272 -13.85 -2.36 -11.03
CA MET A 272 -13.26 -1.78 -9.81
C MET A 272 -12.46 -2.78 -8.97
N LEU A 273 -12.86 -4.05 -8.99
CA LEU A 273 -12.29 -5.09 -8.15
C LEU A 273 -11.27 -5.97 -8.85
N ASN A 274 -11.30 -6.05 -10.18
CA ASN A 274 -10.47 -6.99 -10.93
C ASN A 274 -8.98 -6.85 -10.62
N VAL A 275 -8.52 -5.61 -10.43
CA VAL A 275 -7.10 -5.34 -10.17
C VAL A 275 -6.69 -5.85 -8.78
N TYR A 276 -7.53 -5.68 -7.76
CA TYR A 276 -7.15 -5.92 -6.37
C TYR A 276 -7.51 -7.33 -5.91
N LEU A 277 -8.74 -7.77 -6.14
CA LEU A 277 -9.20 -9.09 -5.69
C LEU A 277 -8.43 -10.22 -6.35
N VAL A 278 -8.18 -10.14 -7.66
CA VAL A 278 -7.46 -11.18 -8.39
C VAL A 278 -6.05 -11.38 -7.83
N THR A 279 -5.37 -10.30 -7.45
CA THR A 279 -4.04 -10.42 -6.85
C THR A 279 -4.06 -10.97 -5.45
N VAL A 280 -5.05 -10.59 -4.63
CA VAL A 280 -5.23 -11.19 -3.31
C VAL A 280 -5.48 -12.68 -3.46
N GLU A 281 -6.42 -13.08 -4.31
CA GLU A 281 -6.70 -14.48 -4.64
C GLU A 281 -5.44 -15.21 -5.11
N MET A 282 -4.71 -14.67 -6.08
CA MET A 282 -3.46 -15.28 -6.56
C MET A 282 -2.41 -15.43 -5.44
N ALA A 283 -2.30 -14.46 -4.53
CA ALA A 283 -1.38 -14.56 -3.40
C ALA A 283 -1.76 -15.73 -2.48
N PHE A 284 -3.04 -15.86 -2.11
CA PHE A 284 -3.55 -16.98 -1.33
C PHE A 284 -3.35 -18.32 -2.06
N LYS A 285 -3.76 -18.42 -3.33
CA LYS A 285 -3.62 -19.64 -4.15
C LYS A 285 -2.17 -20.09 -4.31
N SER A 286 -1.23 -19.16 -4.43
CA SER A 286 0.19 -19.50 -4.60
C SER A 286 0.88 -20.00 -3.33
N CYS A 287 0.24 -19.86 -2.17
CA CYS A 287 0.80 -20.15 -0.85
C CYS A 287 0.01 -21.20 -0.06
N LEU A 288 -1.14 -21.66 -0.58
CA LEU A 288 -2.05 -22.56 0.11
C LEU A 288 -2.39 -23.76 -0.78
N GLU A 289 -2.50 -24.93 -0.16
CA GLU A 289 -3.09 -26.11 -0.76
C GLU A 289 -4.42 -26.44 -0.05
N PRO A 290 -5.48 -26.84 -0.79
CA PRO A 290 -5.57 -26.84 -2.26
C PRO A 290 -5.68 -25.41 -2.83
N THR A 291 -5.31 -25.24 -4.11
CA THR A 291 -5.17 -23.94 -4.79
C THR A 291 -6.49 -23.34 -5.31
N ASP A 292 -7.63 -23.99 -5.05
CA ASP A 292 -8.95 -23.57 -5.54
C ASP A 292 -9.65 -22.52 -4.66
N LEU A 293 -8.90 -21.84 -3.80
CA LEU A 293 -9.46 -20.82 -2.92
C LEU A 293 -10.00 -19.61 -3.69
N VAL A 294 -11.28 -19.31 -3.53
CA VAL A 294 -11.94 -18.14 -4.10
C VAL A 294 -12.43 -17.26 -2.97
N LEU A 295 -12.17 -15.94 -3.06
CA LEU A 295 -12.70 -15.01 -2.08
C LEU A 295 -14.22 -14.88 -2.28
N PRO A 296 -15.05 -14.93 -1.22
CA PRO A 296 -16.51 -14.93 -1.34
C PRO A 296 -17.10 -13.56 -1.75
N ILE A 297 -16.27 -12.60 -2.15
CA ILE A 297 -16.65 -11.20 -2.34
C ILE A 297 -17.22 -10.96 -3.73
N ARG A 298 -16.58 -11.52 -4.77
CA ARG A 298 -16.95 -11.23 -6.16
C ARG A 298 -18.36 -11.73 -6.45
N SER A 299 -18.63 -12.99 -6.12
CA SER A 299 -19.96 -13.59 -6.27
C SER A 299 -21.00 -12.82 -5.45
N ALA A 300 -20.70 -12.50 -4.19
CA ALA A 300 -21.62 -11.78 -3.33
C ALA A 300 -21.99 -10.38 -3.86
N LEU A 301 -21.03 -9.63 -4.41
CA LEU A 301 -21.31 -8.32 -4.99
C LEU A 301 -22.07 -8.41 -6.31
N ILE A 302 -21.78 -9.43 -7.14
CA ILE A 302 -22.55 -9.69 -8.37
C ILE A 302 -24.00 -10.03 -8.01
N GLU A 303 -24.21 -10.95 -7.07
CA GLU A 303 -25.56 -11.28 -6.60
C GLU A 303 -26.28 -10.09 -5.96
N ALA A 304 -25.55 -9.17 -5.32
CA ALA A 304 -26.11 -7.94 -4.76
C ALA A 304 -26.54 -6.92 -5.82
N CYS A 305 -26.02 -7.01 -7.05
CA CYS A 305 -26.45 -6.20 -8.20
C CYS A 305 -27.82 -6.60 -8.76
N ALA A 306 -28.36 -7.76 -8.36
CA ALA A 306 -29.68 -8.17 -8.78
C ALA A 306 -30.75 -7.15 -8.31
N SER A 307 -31.72 -6.86 -9.19
CA SER A 307 -32.75 -5.86 -8.93
C SER A 307 -33.63 -6.19 -7.72
N ASP A 308 -33.81 -7.48 -7.42
CA ASP A 308 -34.55 -8.04 -6.30
C ASP A 308 -33.72 -8.24 -5.03
N SER A 309 -32.42 -7.94 -5.06
CA SER A 309 -31.55 -8.06 -3.88
C SER A 309 -32.01 -7.13 -2.76
N SER A 310 -32.19 -7.69 -1.55
CA SER A 310 -32.53 -6.92 -0.36
C SER A 310 -31.43 -5.93 0.04
N GLU A 311 -31.81 -4.85 0.71
CA GLU A 311 -30.86 -3.86 1.26
C GLU A 311 -29.87 -4.52 2.22
N LEU A 312 -30.32 -5.50 3.02
CA LEU A 312 -29.46 -6.29 3.91
C LEU A 312 -28.38 -7.06 3.14
N LYS A 313 -28.74 -7.73 2.03
CA LYS A 313 -27.79 -8.48 1.19
C LYS A 313 -26.75 -7.56 0.53
N ARG A 314 -27.20 -6.41 -0.01
CA ARG A 314 -26.29 -5.39 -0.55
C ARG A 314 -25.37 -4.83 0.54
N THR A 315 -25.94 -4.60 1.72
CA THR A 315 -25.22 -4.08 2.89
C THR A 315 -24.08 -5.01 3.30
N ASP A 316 -24.38 -6.30 3.40
CA ASP A 316 -23.43 -7.34 3.78
C ASP A 316 -22.34 -7.57 2.70
N ALA A 317 -22.69 -7.59 1.42
CA ALA A 317 -21.72 -7.75 0.34
C ALA A 317 -20.70 -6.60 0.27
N VAL A 318 -21.17 -5.35 0.40
CA VAL A 318 -20.30 -4.17 0.51
C VAL A 318 -19.36 -4.28 1.71
N GLN A 319 -19.89 -4.72 2.86
CA GLN A 319 -19.10 -4.86 4.08
C GLN A 319 -18.02 -5.94 3.94
N ALA A 320 -18.33 -7.06 3.29
CA ALA A 320 -17.34 -8.10 2.97
C ALA A 320 -16.23 -7.57 2.05
N ALA A 321 -16.59 -6.78 1.03
CA ALA A 321 -15.63 -6.12 0.15
C ALA A 321 -14.71 -5.16 0.92
N PHE A 322 -15.27 -4.44 1.90
CA PHE A 322 -14.51 -3.56 2.76
C PHE A 322 -13.53 -4.31 3.64
N VAL A 323 -13.93 -5.44 4.25
CA VAL A 323 -13.02 -6.29 5.03
C VAL A 323 -11.82 -6.72 4.18
N ALA A 324 -12.05 -7.17 2.95
CA ALA A 324 -11.00 -7.66 2.07
C ALA A 324 -10.06 -6.56 1.56
N LEU A 325 -10.61 -5.42 1.14
CA LEU A 325 -9.80 -4.29 0.69
C LEU A 325 -9.02 -3.68 1.87
N SER A 326 -9.56 -3.74 3.09
CA SER A 326 -8.86 -3.33 4.30
C SER A 326 -7.68 -4.25 4.63
N PHE A 327 -7.85 -5.57 4.45
CA PHE A 327 -6.74 -6.54 4.57
C PHE A 327 -5.65 -6.24 3.54
N PHE A 328 -6.02 -6.01 2.28
CA PHE A 328 -5.06 -5.68 1.23
C PHE A 328 -4.32 -4.37 1.53
N GLN A 329 -5.03 -3.33 1.97
CA GLN A 329 -4.41 -2.08 2.41
C GLN A 329 -3.46 -2.27 3.57
N ALA A 330 -3.80 -3.12 4.55
CA ALA A 330 -2.91 -3.45 5.64
C ALA A 330 -1.62 -4.15 5.17
N ALA A 331 -1.71 -4.99 4.14
CA ALA A 331 -0.56 -5.64 3.55
C ALA A 331 0.37 -4.68 2.80
N ILE A 332 -0.20 -3.73 2.04
CA ILE A 332 0.60 -2.77 1.27
C ILE A 332 1.02 -1.54 2.08
N ASP A 333 0.46 -1.30 3.28
CA ASP A 333 0.87 -0.20 4.17
C ASP A 333 2.37 -0.28 4.55
N ARG A 334 2.99 -1.46 4.39
CA ARG A 334 4.43 -1.62 4.57
C ARG A 334 5.26 -1.11 3.40
N PHE A 335 4.69 -1.03 2.20
CA PHE A 335 5.31 -0.31 1.08
C PHE A 335 5.49 1.18 1.44
N ASP A 336 4.55 1.76 2.21
CA ASP A 336 4.67 3.14 2.65
C ASP A 336 5.89 3.39 3.56
N ARG A 337 6.47 2.35 4.18
CA ARG A 337 7.76 2.47 4.88
C ARG A 337 8.85 3.02 3.96
N PHE A 338 8.91 2.55 2.71
CA PHE A 338 9.88 3.04 1.72
C PHE A 338 9.58 4.49 1.31
N CYS A 339 8.30 4.88 1.28
CA CYS A 339 7.86 6.16 0.75
C CYS A 339 7.75 7.30 1.76
N GLN A 340 7.47 6.98 3.01
CA GLN A 340 7.33 7.95 4.10
C GLN A 340 8.62 8.12 4.91
N ALA A 341 9.59 7.25 4.66
CA ALA A 341 10.94 7.45 5.10
C ALA A 341 11.54 8.75 4.54
N ASP A 342 11.66 9.76 5.40
CA ASP A 342 12.46 10.97 5.18
C ASP A 342 13.99 10.66 5.19
N CYS A 343 14.37 9.39 5.18
CA CYS A 343 15.74 8.94 5.31
C CYS A 343 16.37 8.58 3.95
N PRO A 344 17.60 9.02 3.65
CA PRO A 344 18.37 10.13 4.21
C PRO A 344 18.72 11.08 3.07
N HIS A 345 17.78 11.38 2.18
CA HIS A 345 18.12 12.04 0.93
C HIS A 345 18.62 13.47 1.20
N GLU A 346 17.93 14.23 2.06
CA GLU A 346 18.38 15.56 2.49
C GLU A 346 19.67 15.52 3.32
N ALA A 347 19.75 14.68 4.35
CA ALA A 347 20.93 14.62 5.22
C ALA A 347 22.20 14.13 4.49
N LEU A 348 22.09 13.19 3.54
CA LEU A 348 23.23 12.78 2.69
C LEU A 348 23.53 13.80 1.59
N LEU A 349 22.51 14.45 1.00
CA LEU A 349 22.74 15.56 0.06
C LEU A 349 23.50 16.69 0.76
N ASP A 350 23.15 17.03 1.99
CA ASP A 350 23.83 18.05 2.78
C ASP A 350 25.25 17.61 3.17
N PHE A 351 25.44 16.34 3.56
CA PHE A 351 26.77 15.77 3.79
C PHE A 351 27.65 15.80 2.52
N MET A 352 27.10 15.49 1.35
CA MET A 352 27.82 15.51 0.07
C MET A 352 28.12 16.91 -0.45
N LYS A 353 27.19 17.86 -0.27
CA LYS A 353 27.45 19.28 -0.53
C LYS A 353 28.59 19.81 0.34
N ASN A 354 28.66 19.36 1.59
CA ASN A 354 29.70 19.77 2.54
C ASN A 354 31.06 19.07 2.35
N THR A 355 31.12 17.95 1.63
CA THR A 355 32.37 17.20 1.36
C THR A 355 32.99 17.51 0.00
N LYS A 356 32.24 18.08 -0.96
CA LYS A 356 32.79 18.59 -2.23
C LYS A 356 33.68 19.84 -2.10
N GLY A 357 33.86 20.37 -0.88
CA GLY A 357 34.69 21.53 -0.57
C GLY A 357 35.98 21.24 0.19
N LYS A 358 36.43 19.98 0.25
CA LYS A 358 37.72 19.60 0.86
C LYS A 358 38.63 18.89 -0.11
#